data_AF-A0A6G8ILU8-F1
#
_entry.id   AF-A0A6G8ILU8-F1
#
_cell.length_a   1.000
_cell.length_b   1.000
_cell.length_c   1.000
_cell.angle_alpha   90.00
_cell.angle_beta   90.00
_cell.angle_gamma   90.00
#
_symmetry.space_group_name_H-M   'P 1'
#
loop_
_entity.id
_entity.type
_entity.pdbx_description
1 polymer ?
#
loop_
_entity_poly.entity_id
_entity_poly.type
_entity_poly.pdbx_seq_one_letter_code
_entity_poly.pdbx_strand_id
1 'polypeptide(L)'
;MSNPLRTVLVFSHEDQAWLRRSNLVVPDYWRGHGVAPMPGDVFRVGGRQFTIQGRLWEHDLHGPLLRVFVGAAHAESDSVFG
;
A
#
# COMPACT_ATOMS: atom_id res chain seq x y z
N MET A 1 -18.35 -6.71 17.07
CA MET A 1 -18.07 -5.95 15.83
C MET A 1 -16.58 -5.64 15.83
N SER A 2 -15.79 -6.14 14.88
CA SER A 2 -14.38 -5.75 14.80
C SER A 2 -14.30 -4.34 14.24
N ASN A 3 -13.50 -3.48 14.86
CA ASN A 3 -13.22 -2.16 14.33
C ASN A 3 -12.50 -2.34 12.98
N PRO A 4 -12.93 -1.73 11.87
CA PRO A 4 -12.24 -1.87 10.59
C PRO A 4 -10.77 -1.44 10.74
N LEU A 5 -9.87 -2.26 10.19
CA LEU A 5 -8.44 -1.98 10.21
C LEU A 5 -8.18 -0.65 9.49
N ARG A 6 -7.58 0.31 10.20
CA ARG A 6 -7.15 1.57 9.62
C ARG A 6 -5.73 1.41 9.11
N THR A 7 -5.57 1.40 7.79
CA THR A 7 -4.27 1.22 7.13
C THR A 7 -3.89 2.46 6.33
N VAL A 8 -2.65 2.91 6.47
CA VAL A 8 -2.09 4.00 5.68
C VAL A 8 -0.83 3.52 4.98
N LEU A 9 -0.83 3.63 3.65
CA LEU A 9 0.32 3.31 2.81
C LEU A 9 1.33 4.46 2.83
N VAL A 10 2.58 4.14 3.13
CA VAL A 10 3.72 5.06 3.16
C VAL A 10 4.58 4.77 1.95
N PHE A 11 4.40 5.58 0.91
CA PHE A 11 5.16 5.55 -0.33
C PHE A 11 6.51 6.25 -0.18
N SER A 12 7.48 5.86 -1.01
CA SER A 12 8.70 6.63 -1.21
C SER A 12 8.37 8.03 -1.77
N HIS A 13 9.30 8.98 -1.65
CA HIS A 13 9.09 10.33 -2.20
C HIS A 13 8.87 10.30 -3.72
N GLU A 14 9.63 9.45 -4.43
CA GLU A 14 9.51 9.27 -5.88
C GLU A 14 8.15 8.71 -6.27
N ASP A 15 7.70 7.65 -5.60
CA ASP A 15 6.39 7.03 -5.87
C ASP A 15 5.24 7.98 -5.56
N GLN A 16 5.36 8.75 -4.47
CA GLN A 16 4.37 9.77 -4.12
C GLN A 16 4.30 10.88 -5.17
N ALA A 17 5.45 11.33 -5.69
CA ALA A 17 5.50 12.29 -6.78
C ALA A 17 4.91 11.73 -8.08
N TRP A 18 5.16 10.46 -8.39
CA TRP A 18 4.57 9.77 -9.53
C TRP A 18 3.03 9.64 -9.41
N LEU A 19 2.52 9.20 -8.27
CA LEU A 19 1.07 9.08 -8.00
C LEU A 19 0.35 10.42 -8.22
N ARG A 20 0.92 11.51 -7.68
CA ARG A 20 0.38 12.86 -7.83
C ARG A 20 0.40 13.34 -9.29
N ARG A 21 1.52 13.20 -9.99
CA ARG A 21 1.65 13.59 -11.40
C ARG A 21 0.71 12.81 -12.31
N SER A 22 0.46 11.55 -11.99
CA SER A 22 -0.41 10.66 -12.76
C SER A 22 -1.89 10.80 -12.37
N ASN A 23 -2.22 11.65 -11.39
CA ASN A 23 -3.57 11.83 -10.84
C ASN A 23 -4.23 10.51 -10.42
N LEU A 24 -3.47 9.62 -9.78
CA LEU A 24 -3.94 8.30 -9.37
C LEU A 24 -4.54 8.35 -7.96
N VAL A 25 -5.76 7.83 -7.83
CA VAL A 25 -6.38 7.58 -6.53
C VAL A 25 -5.87 6.25 -6.00
N VAL A 26 -5.45 6.24 -4.72
CA VAL A 26 -5.05 5.01 -4.02
C VAL A 26 -6.27 4.48 -3.25
N PRO A 27 -6.83 3.31 -3.62
CA PRO A 27 -7.92 2.68 -2.90
C PRO A 27 -7.54 2.28 -1.48
N ASP A 28 -8.57 2.13 -0.63
CA ASP A 28 -8.44 1.50 0.69
C ASP A 28 -8.45 -0.03 0.54
N TYR A 29 -7.34 -0.58 0.04
CA TYR A 29 -7.22 -2.00 -0.34
C TYR A 29 -7.54 -3.00 0.78
N TRP A 30 -7.38 -2.61 2.04
CA TRP A 30 -7.60 -3.50 3.20
C TRP A 30 -8.91 -3.25 3.93
N ARG A 31 -9.78 -2.39 3.39
CA ARG A 31 -11.09 -2.13 4.00
C ARG A 31 -11.91 -3.42 4.06
N GLY A 32 -12.34 -3.80 5.26
CA GLY A 32 -13.16 -4.99 5.46
C GLY A 32 -12.39 -6.31 5.44
N HIS A 33 -11.07 -6.29 5.20
CA HIS A 33 -10.22 -7.47 5.38
C HIS A 33 -10.00 -7.72 6.88
N GLY A 34 -10.14 -8.99 7.31
CA GLY A 34 -9.91 -9.40 8.70
C GLY A 34 -8.42 -9.58 9.05
N VAL A 35 -7.53 -9.43 8.07
CA VAL A 35 -6.09 -9.67 8.21
C VAL A 35 -5.33 -8.45 7.75
N ALA A 36 -4.39 -8.02 8.58
CA ALA A 36 -3.51 -6.89 8.29
C ALA A 36 -2.46 -7.25 7.24
N PRO A 37 -2.06 -6.31 6.37
CA PRO A 37 -0.96 -6.50 5.44
C PRO A 37 0.34 -6.93 6.14
N MET A 38 1.08 -7.78 5.45
CA MET A 38 2.36 -8.33 5.85
C MET A 38 3.47 -7.92 4.87
N PRO A 39 4.73 -7.83 5.32
CA PRO A 39 5.87 -7.75 4.42
C PRO A 39 5.85 -8.90 3.40
N GLY A 40 6.06 -8.57 2.13
CA GLY A 40 5.95 -9.50 1.00
C GLY A 40 4.60 -9.48 0.28
N ASP A 41 3.53 -8.99 0.91
CA ASP A 41 2.26 -8.78 0.22
C ASP A 41 2.43 -7.74 -0.91
N VAL A 42 1.69 -7.93 -1.99
CA VAL A 42 1.72 -7.07 -3.18
C VAL A 42 0.37 -6.44 -3.47
N PHE A 43 0.38 -5.23 -3.99
CA PHE A 43 -0.80 -4.57 -4.52
C PHE A 43 -0.46 -3.78 -5.78
N ARG A 44 -1.47 -3.42 -6.58
CA ARG A 44 -1.28 -2.71 -7.85
C ARG A 44 -2.06 -1.41 -7.87
N VAL A 45 -1.40 -0.32 -8.22
CA VAL A 45 -2.03 0.99 -8.47
C VAL A 45 -1.47 1.58 -9.75
N GLY A 46 -2.34 2.10 -10.63
CA GLY A 46 -1.94 2.76 -11.88
C GLY A 46 -1.01 1.94 -12.77
N GLY A 47 -1.21 0.62 -12.84
CA GLY A 47 -0.39 -0.29 -13.66
C GLY A 47 0.98 -0.64 -13.07
N ARG A 48 1.31 -0.18 -11.85
CA ARG A 48 2.54 -0.57 -11.15
C ARG A 48 2.24 -1.47 -9.98
N GLN A 49 3.14 -2.42 -9.74
CA GLN A 49 3.11 -3.31 -8.58
C GLN A 49 4.00 -2.76 -7.47
N PHE A 50 3.49 -2.79 -6.25
CA PHE A 50 4.17 -2.37 -5.04
C PHE A 50 4.23 -3.54 -4.07
N THR A 51 5.38 -3.74 -3.45
CA THR A 51 5.58 -4.75 -2.40
C THR A 51 5.65 -4.07 -1.05
N ILE A 52 4.90 -4.59 -0.09
CA ILE A 52 4.98 -4.15 1.30
C ILE A 52 6.33 -4.59 1.88
N GLN A 53 7.10 -3.62 2.37
CA GLN A 53 8.45 -3.86 2.93
C GLN A 53 8.42 -3.98 4.45
N GLY A 54 7.48 -3.29 5.09
CA GLY A 54 7.43 -3.20 6.54
C GLY A 54 6.11 -2.63 7.02
N ARG A 55 5.88 -2.73 8.33
CA ARG A 55 4.68 -2.19 8.97
C ARG A 55 4.98 -1.70 10.38
N LEU A 56 4.24 -0.68 10.81
CA LEU A 56 4.33 -0.09 12.14
C LEU A 56 2.92 0.15 12.68
N TRP A 57 2.64 -0.38 13.86
CA TRP A 57 1.44 -0.03 14.61
C TRP A 57 1.66 1.29 15.36
N GLU A 58 0.74 2.21 15.17
CA GLU A 58 0.66 3.48 15.85
C GLU A 58 -0.69 3.63 16.54
N HIS A 59 -0.79 4.66 17.39
CA HIS A 59 -2.06 5.09 17.96
C HIS A 59 -2.22 6.59 17.67
N ASP A 60 -3.28 6.95 16.95
CA ASP A 60 -3.63 8.35 16.70
C ASP A 60 -4.89 8.75 17.49
N LEU A 61 -5.40 9.96 17.25
CA LEU A 61 -6.61 10.48 17.91
C LEU A 61 -7.89 9.64 17.64
N HIS A 62 -7.87 8.80 16.61
CA HIS A 62 -8.98 7.94 16.21
C HIS A 62 -8.75 6.45 16.56
N GLY A 63 -7.63 6.12 17.22
CA GLY A 63 -7.30 4.78 17.69
C GLY A 63 -6.11 4.14 16.98
N PRO A 64 -5.98 2.80 17.01
CA PRO A 64 -4.90 2.09 16.34
C PRO A 64 -4.88 2.35 14.84
N LEU A 65 -3.69 2.63 14.32
CA LEU A 65 -3.38 2.84 12.91
C LEU A 65 -2.25 1.91 12.50
N LEU A 66 -2.37 1.25 11.36
CA LEU A 66 -1.29 0.49 10.77
C LEU A 66 -0.65 1.28 9.63
N ARG A 67 0.57 1.78 9.82
CA ARG A 67 1.40 2.28 8.73
C ARG A 67 2.06 1.12 8.01
N VAL A 68 2.02 1.17 6.69
CA VAL A 68 2.56 0.12 5.82
C VAL A 68 3.53 0.77 4.87
N PHE A 69 4.80 0.43 4.99
CA PHE A 69 5.85 0.97 4.16
C PHE A 69 5.90 0.17 2.87
N VAL A 70 5.79 0.85 1.74
CA VAL A 70 5.75 0.23 0.42
C VAL A 70 7.06 0.51 -0.31
N GLY A 71 7.59 -0.52 -0.97
CA GLY A 71 8.85 -0.48 -1.70
C GLY A 71 8.67 0.05 -3.13
N ALA A 72 9.79 0.22 -3.82
CA ALA A 72 9.85 0.78 -5.16
C ALA A 72 8.88 0.08 -6.12
N ALA A 73 8.08 0.89 -6.81
CA ALA A 73 7.11 0.43 -7.79
C ALA A 73 7.81 -0.22 -8.98
N HIS A 74 7.42 -1.44 -9.35
CA HIS A 74 7.88 -2.07 -10.58
C HIS A 74 6.70 -2.12 -11.57
N ALA A 75 6.93 -1.61 -12.78
CA ALA A 75 6.05 -1.92 -13.90
C ALA A 75 6.43 -3.34 -14.36
N GLU A 76 5.73 -4.35 -13.85
CA GLU A 76 5.82 -5.66 -14.50
C GLU A 76 5.29 -5.50 -15.92
N SER A 77 6.17 -5.66 -16.90
CA SER A 77 5.77 -5.94 -18.26
C SER A 77 5.13 -7.33 -18.24
N ASP A 78 3.87 -7.47 -18.65
CA ASP A 78 3.18 -8.76 -18.80
C ASP A 78 3.82 -9.66 -19.90
N SER A 79 5.05 -9.38 -20.32
CA SER A 79 5.83 -10.16 -21.29
C SER A 79 7.13 -10.65 -20.64
N VAL A 80 7.03 -11.72 -19.86
CA VAL A 80 8.15 -12.64 -19.68
C VAL A 80 8.16 -13.52 -20.93
N PHE A 81 8.96 -13.16 -21.94
CA PHE A 81 9.30 -14.11 -23.00
C PHE A 81 10.30 -15.10 -22.39
N GLY A 82 9.79 -16.26 -21.98
CA GLY A 82 10.59 -17.47 -21.71
C GLY A 82 10.95 -18.19 -23.00
#